data_AF-A0A5C6Y4H8-F1
#
_entry.id   AF-A0A5C6Y4H8-F1
#
_cell.length_a   1.000
_cell.length_b   1.000
_cell.length_c   1.000
_cell.angle_alpha   90.00
_cell.angle_beta   90.00
_cell.angle_gamma   90.00
#
_symmetry.space_group_name_H-M   'P 1'
#
loop_
_entity.id
_entity.type
_entity.pdbx_description
1 polymer ?
#
loop_
_entity_poly.entity_id
_entity_poly.type
_entity_poly.pdbx_seq_one_letter_code
_entity_poly.pdbx_strand_id
1 'polypeptide(L)'
;MDYEPDSDLRDQMKYLVENESDNVIASEPVLSASEAKQSQTNNAPLIINNLSELTLIDPASGSGHILVTGFDLYMKMYREEGYTATQAVQNILQNNLYGLDIDDRAMQLARFAVLLKAAQYDAAILEEPIMPNIYSFPEDTLGNWFTHIYYSKGQSNWYNLLGMQLAEPITIEWSDTKKNKTKTHKITYKKGDVLNEAILDLIQLHSDEAIAVDSSQELELFWGDKEKPWDYC
;
A
#
# COMPACT_ATOMS: atom_id res chain seq x y z
N MET A 1 -6.64 18.37 -27.75
CA MET A 1 -7.02 18.37 -26.32
C MET A 1 -8.40 17.78 -26.29
N ASP A 2 -8.53 16.64 -25.64
CA ASP A 2 -9.78 15.89 -25.60
C ASP A 2 -10.48 16.25 -24.30
N TYR A 3 -10.82 17.52 -24.17
CA TYR A 3 -11.54 18.07 -23.03
C TYR A 3 -13.02 17.71 -23.20
N GLU A 4 -13.57 16.95 -22.27
CA GLU A 4 -14.96 16.51 -22.26
C GLU A 4 -15.74 17.21 -21.13
N PRO A 5 -16.10 18.50 -21.29
CA PRO A 5 -16.79 19.28 -20.25
C PRO A 5 -18.20 18.80 -19.94
N ASP A 6 -18.82 18.06 -20.86
CA ASP A 6 -20.17 17.51 -20.73
C ASP A 6 -20.14 16.03 -20.29
N SER A 7 -19.15 15.60 -19.52
CA SER A 7 -19.04 14.20 -19.12
C SER A 7 -20.14 13.78 -18.14
N ASP A 8 -20.81 12.68 -18.49
CA ASP A 8 -21.81 12.01 -17.65
C ASP A 8 -21.18 11.17 -16.52
N LEU A 9 -19.86 11.30 -16.25
CA LEU A 9 -19.18 10.46 -15.25
C LEU A 9 -19.83 10.55 -13.88
N ARG A 10 -20.19 11.78 -13.45
CA ARG A 10 -20.83 11.99 -12.15
C ARG A 10 -22.11 11.17 -12.00
N ASP A 11 -22.92 11.11 -13.06
CA ASP A 11 -24.16 10.33 -13.10
C ASP A 11 -23.91 8.81 -13.10
N GLN A 12 -22.76 8.38 -13.61
CA GLN A 12 -22.34 6.97 -13.59
C GLN A 12 -21.81 6.53 -12.21
N MET A 13 -21.40 7.46 -11.35
CA MET A 13 -20.81 7.16 -10.04
C MET A 13 -21.88 6.92 -8.97
N LYS A 14 -22.51 5.74 -9.00
CA LYS A 14 -23.57 5.32 -8.06
C LYS A 14 -23.25 5.52 -6.57
N TYR A 15 -21.98 5.41 -6.19
CA TYR A 15 -21.51 5.50 -4.81
C TYR A 15 -20.79 6.82 -4.49
N LEU A 16 -20.87 7.81 -5.38
CA LEU A 16 -20.35 9.14 -5.12
C LEU A 16 -21.11 9.74 -3.93
N VAL A 17 -20.36 10.14 -2.91
CA VAL A 17 -20.89 10.85 -1.75
C VAL A 17 -20.76 12.34 -2.04
N GLU A 18 -21.90 13.03 -2.10
CA GLU A 18 -21.93 14.47 -2.29
C GLU A 18 -21.82 15.18 -0.95
N ASN A 19 -20.95 16.18 -0.83
CA ASN A 19 -20.91 17.01 0.36
C ASN A 19 -22.03 18.05 0.29
N GLU A 20 -22.58 18.43 1.45
CA GLU A 20 -23.60 19.48 1.54
C GLU A 20 -23.12 20.82 0.96
N SER A 21 -21.80 21.07 0.98
CA SER A 21 -21.16 22.24 0.35
C SER A 21 -21.21 22.24 -1.18
N ASP A 22 -21.29 21.07 -1.82
CA ASP A 22 -21.25 20.94 -3.28
C ASP A 22 -22.60 21.34 -3.92
N ASN A 23 -23.70 21.14 -3.19
CA ASN A 23 -25.06 21.48 -3.62
C ASN A 23 -25.33 22.99 -3.74
N VAL A 24 -24.49 23.85 -3.14
CA VAL A 24 -24.63 25.31 -3.23
C VAL A 24 -24.13 25.85 -4.58
N ILE A 25 -23.26 25.11 -5.27
CA ILE A 25 -22.59 25.56 -6.51
C ILE A 25 -23.48 25.33 -7.74
N ALA A 26 -24.38 24.35 -7.71
CA ALA A 26 -25.17 23.92 -8.87
C ALA A 26 -26.46 24.76 -9.15
N SER A 27 -26.82 25.72 -8.29
CA SER A 27 -28.10 26.44 -8.39
C SER A 27 -28.07 27.84 -9.00
N GLU A 28 -26.91 28.36 -9.43
CA GLU A 28 -26.81 29.69 -10.05
C GLU A 28 -26.65 29.57 -11.58
N PRO A 29 -27.56 30.11 -12.40
CA PRO A 29 -27.43 30.06 -13.85
C PRO A 29 -26.31 31.00 -14.29
N VAL A 30 -25.34 30.47 -15.03
CA VAL A 30 -24.22 31.23 -15.62
C VAL A 30 -24.79 32.24 -16.63
N LEU A 31 -25.01 33.48 -16.18
CA LEU A 31 -25.29 34.61 -17.06
C LEU A 31 -24.02 35.42 -17.32
N SER A 32 -23.57 35.29 -18.57
CA SER A 32 -22.76 36.21 -19.38
C SER A 32 -21.41 36.69 -18.85
N ALA A 33 -20.39 36.37 -19.67
CA ALA A 33 -19.03 36.86 -19.60
C ALA A 33 -18.92 38.39 -19.56
N SER A 34 -18.50 38.91 -18.41
CA SER A 34 -17.46 39.93 -18.27
C SER A 34 -17.34 40.31 -16.80
N GLU A 35 -16.12 40.61 -16.37
CA GLU A 35 -15.75 41.17 -15.05
C GLU A 35 -15.28 40.15 -14.01
N ALA A 36 -14.03 39.72 -14.23
CA ALA A 36 -13.12 39.35 -13.16
C ALA A 36 -13.08 40.44 -12.08
N LYS A 37 -13.72 40.18 -10.94
CA LYS A 37 -13.35 40.74 -9.63
C LYS A 37 -14.01 39.94 -8.51
N GLN A 38 -13.20 39.07 -7.90
CA GLN A 38 -13.24 38.72 -6.47
C GLN A 38 -14.65 38.58 -5.87
N SER A 39 -15.39 37.58 -6.30
CA SER A 39 -16.46 37.04 -5.48
C SER A 39 -15.86 36.01 -4.54
N GLN A 40 -15.60 36.42 -3.30
CA GLN A 40 -15.42 35.53 -2.16
C GLN A 40 -16.70 34.71 -1.99
N THR A 41 -16.77 33.55 -2.64
CA THR A 41 -17.70 32.50 -2.26
C THR A 41 -17.11 31.76 -1.06
N ASN A 42 -17.97 31.40 -0.10
CA ASN A 42 -17.60 30.62 1.07
C ASN A 42 -17.25 29.17 0.67
N ASN A 43 -16.20 29.00 -0.12
CA ASN A 43 -15.70 27.72 -0.53
C ASN A 43 -14.80 27.20 0.59
N ALA A 44 -15.28 26.21 1.33
CA ALA A 44 -14.35 25.37 2.07
C ALA A 44 -13.27 24.90 1.08
N PRO A 45 -11.97 24.98 1.44
CA PRO A 45 -10.91 24.57 0.54
C PRO A 45 -11.14 23.11 0.13
N LEU A 46 -11.02 22.82 -1.16
CA LEU A 46 -11.05 21.45 -1.65
C LEU A 46 -9.96 20.66 -0.95
N ILE A 47 -10.28 19.43 -0.54
CA ILE A 47 -9.31 18.52 0.09
C ILE A 47 -8.21 18.17 -0.90
N ILE A 48 -8.55 18.08 -2.19
CA ILE A 48 -7.66 17.71 -3.29
C ILE A 48 -7.83 18.75 -4.39
N ASN A 49 -6.71 19.33 -4.86
CA ASN A 49 -6.73 20.37 -5.90
C ASN A 49 -6.28 19.84 -7.26
N ASN A 50 -5.59 18.70 -7.29
CA ASN A 50 -5.12 18.08 -8.51
C ASN A 50 -5.39 16.58 -8.47
N LEU A 51 -5.81 16.01 -9.60
CA LEU A 51 -6.12 14.59 -9.68
C LEU A 51 -4.92 13.67 -9.34
N SER A 52 -3.68 14.13 -9.53
CA SER A 52 -2.48 13.38 -9.12
C SER A 52 -2.31 13.22 -7.60
N GLU A 53 -3.03 14.01 -6.78
CA GLU A 53 -3.02 13.90 -5.32
C GLU A 53 -4.03 12.83 -4.82
N LEU A 54 -4.98 12.41 -5.66
CA LEU A 54 -5.97 11.40 -5.31
C LEU A 54 -5.38 10.01 -5.48
N THR A 55 -5.31 9.22 -4.40
CA THR A 55 -4.73 7.88 -4.42
C THR A 55 -5.78 6.80 -4.15
N LEU A 56 -5.61 5.64 -4.80
CA LEU A 56 -6.36 4.42 -4.55
C LEU A 56 -5.36 3.35 -4.11
N ILE A 57 -5.64 2.74 -2.95
CA ILE A 57 -4.84 1.64 -2.41
C ILE A 57 -5.69 0.38 -2.22
N ASP A 58 -5.15 -0.75 -2.67
CA ASP A 58 -5.71 -2.08 -2.41
C ASP A 58 -4.71 -2.93 -1.58
N PRO A 59 -4.92 -3.10 -0.26
CA PRO A 59 -3.96 -3.75 0.63
C PRO A 59 -3.93 -5.29 0.53
N ALA A 60 -4.82 -5.90 -0.26
CA ALA A 60 -4.89 -7.33 -0.51
C ALA A 60 -5.26 -7.57 -1.98
N SER A 61 -4.40 -7.01 -2.86
CA SER A 61 -4.71 -6.79 -4.26
C SER A 61 -4.95 -8.04 -5.08
N GLY A 62 -4.44 -9.20 -4.64
CA GLY A 62 -4.60 -10.47 -5.35
C GLY A 62 -4.16 -10.34 -6.80
N SER A 63 -5.08 -10.60 -7.73
CA SER A 63 -4.83 -10.44 -9.17
C SER A 63 -5.01 -9.00 -9.71
N GLY A 64 -5.24 -8.01 -8.84
CA GLY A 64 -5.32 -6.58 -9.18
C GLY A 64 -6.67 -6.11 -9.72
N HIS A 65 -7.78 -6.82 -9.46
CA HIS A 65 -9.08 -6.50 -10.09
C HIS A 65 -9.62 -5.11 -9.69
N ILE A 66 -9.45 -4.71 -8.41
CA ILE A 66 -9.83 -3.39 -7.94
C ILE A 66 -8.98 -2.32 -8.60
N LEU A 67 -7.66 -2.55 -8.70
CA LEU A 67 -6.72 -1.62 -9.33
C LEU A 67 -7.03 -1.39 -10.82
N VAL A 68 -7.36 -2.46 -11.55
CA VAL A 68 -7.79 -2.37 -12.96
C VAL A 68 -9.10 -1.59 -13.09
N THR A 69 -10.05 -1.79 -12.18
CA THR A 69 -11.31 -1.03 -12.16
C THR A 69 -11.08 0.44 -11.82
N GLY A 70 -10.21 0.71 -10.84
CA GLY A 70 -9.78 2.06 -10.46
C GLY A 70 -9.07 2.79 -11.60
N PHE A 71 -8.24 2.09 -12.37
CA PHE A 71 -7.59 2.63 -13.57
C PHE A 71 -8.61 3.22 -14.55
N ASP A 72 -9.67 2.48 -14.88
CA ASP A 72 -10.72 2.95 -15.81
C ASP A 72 -11.42 4.21 -15.26
N LEU A 73 -11.61 4.31 -13.94
CA LEU A 73 -12.22 5.47 -13.31
C LEU A 73 -11.31 6.70 -13.40
N TYR A 74 -10.03 6.56 -13.03
CA TYR A 74 -9.07 7.65 -13.17
C TYR A 74 -8.90 8.08 -14.62
N MET A 75 -8.90 7.13 -15.56
CA MET A 75 -8.82 7.45 -16.98
C MET A 75 -9.95 8.40 -17.37
N LYS A 76 -11.20 8.13 -16.98
CA LYS A 76 -12.32 9.04 -17.25
C LYS A 76 -12.11 10.43 -16.63
N MET A 77 -11.69 10.49 -15.36
CA MET A 77 -11.42 11.75 -14.66
C MET A 77 -10.31 12.58 -15.35
N TYR A 78 -9.19 11.96 -15.74
CA TYR A 78 -8.11 12.66 -16.45
C TYR A 78 -8.55 13.16 -17.83
N ARG A 79 -9.42 12.41 -18.52
CA ARG A 79 -9.97 12.81 -19.82
C ARG A 79 -10.91 14.02 -19.68
N GLU A 80 -11.74 14.05 -18.64
CA GLU A 80 -12.53 15.23 -18.27
C GLU A 80 -11.67 16.47 -18.02
N GLU A 81 -10.54 16.32 -17.34
CA GLU A 81 -9.59 17.42 -17.14
C GLU A 81 -8.79 17.80 -18.41
N GLY A 82 -8.99 17.08 -19.52
CA GLY A 82 -8.41 17.40 -20.84
C GLY A 82 -7.03 16.79 -21.12
N TYR A 83 -6.58 15.83 -20.30
CA TYR A 83 -5.32 15.11 -20.52
C TYR A 83 -5.41 14.20 -21.75
N THR A 84 -4.30 14.05 -22.47
CA THR A 84 -4.20 13.00 -23.49
C THR A 84 -4.20 11.62 -22.85
N ALA A 85 -4.58 10.57 -23.59
CA ALA A 85 -4.52 9.20 -23.09
C ALA A 85 -3.13 8.85 -22.54
N THR A 86 -2.06 9.19 -23.27
CA THR A 86 -0.68 9.01 -22.80
C THR A 86 -0.39 9.72 -21.49
N GLN A 87 -0.75 11.00 -21.37
CA GLN A 87 -0.52 11.75 -20.14
C GLN A 87 -1.31 11.17 -18.98
N ALA A 88 -2.57 10.77 -19.22
CA ALA A 88 -3.41 10.12 -18.22
C ALA A 88 -2.77 8.79 -17.76
N VAL A 89 -2.45 7.88 -18.69
CA VAL A 89 -1.81 6.59 -18.36
C VAL A 89 -0.57 6.79 -17.49
N GLN A 90 0.33 7.68 -17.88
CA GLN A 90 1.56 7.93 -17.13
C GLN A 90 1.27 8.46 -15.71
N ASN A 91 0.31 9.38 -15.57
CA ASN A 91 -0.06 9.92 -14.26
C ASN A 91 -0.69 8.84 -13.37
N ILE A 92 -1.58 7.99 -13.88
CA ILE A 92 -2.27 7.02 -13.01
C ILE A 92 -1.33 5.94 -12.50
N LEU A 93 -0.40 5.50 -13.34
CA LEU A 93 0.59 4.50 -12.95
C LEU A 93 1.59 5.05 -11.92
N GLN A 94 1.96 6.33 -12.03
CA GLN A 94 2.97 6.94 -11.17
C GLN A 94 2.41 7.43 -9.83
N ASN A 95 1.20 7.98 -9.84
CA ASN A 95 0.71 8.80 -8.73
C ASN A 95 -0.57 8.25 -8.07
N ASN A 96 -1.40 7.50 -8.80
CA ASN A 96 -2.76 7.24 -8.34
C ASN A 96 -2.99 5.82 -7.80
N LEU A 97 -2.37 4.80 -8.39
CA LEU A 97 -2.66 3.40 -8.06
C LEU A 97 -1.58 2.76 -7.20
N TYR A 98 -1.98 2.20 -6.06
CA TYR A 98 -1.12 1.48 -5.13
C TYR A 98 -1.72 0.12 -4.76
N GLY A 99 -0.89 -0.92 -4.73
CA GLY A 99 -1.34 -2.27 -4.37
C GLY A 99 -0.37 -2.97 -3.44
N LEU A 100 -0.90 -3.81 -2.54
CA LEU A 100 -0.13 -4.73 -1.73
C LEU A 100 -0.70 -6.14 -1.81
N ASP A 101 0.16 -7.14 -1.78
CA ASP A 101 -0.24 -8.52 -1.52
C ASP A 101 0.84 -9.25 -0.74
N ILE A 102 0.52 -10.36 -0.08
CA ILE A 102 1.52 -11.19 0.62
C ILE A 102 2.23 -12.16 -0.33
N ASP A 103 1.63 -12.47 -1.49
CA ASP A 103 2.19 -13.40 -2.46
C ASP A 103 2.86 -12.64 -3.62
N ASP A 104 4.15 -12.89 -3.85
CA ASP A 104 4.90 -12.30 -4.97
C ASP A 104 4.24 -12.56 -6.33
N ARG A 105 3.64 -13.73 -6.52
CA ARG A 105 2.96 -14.09 -7.77
C ARG A 105 1.68 -13.30 -7.93
N ALA A 106 0.95 -13.04 -6.84
CA ALA A 106 -0.24 -12.20 -6.88
C ALA A 106 0.13 -10.76 -7.28
N MET A 107 1.15 -10.18 -6.63
CA MET A 107 1.70 -8.87 -7.02
C MET A 107 2.12 -8.84 -8.50
N GLN A 108 2.85 -9.85 -8.99
CA GLN A 108 3.26 -9.91 -10.40
C GLN A 108 2.05 -9.92 -11.35
N LEU A 109 1.02 -10.72 -11.04
CA LEU A 109 -0.21 -10.78 -11.82
C LEU A 109 -0.98 -9.45 -11.80
N ALA A 110 -1.06 -8.79 -10.64
CA ALA A 110 -1.70 -7.49 -10.51
C ALA A 110 -0.97 -6.41 -11.32
N ARG A 111 0.38 -6.35 -11.24
CA ARG A 111 1.21 -5.46 -12.08
C ARG A 111 0.95 -5.68 -13.56
N PHE A 112 0.96 -6.94 -13.98
CA PHE A 112 0.72 -7.30 -15.37
C PHE A 112 -0.69 -6.89 -15.82
N ALA A 113 -1.73 -7.15 -15.02
CA ALA A 113 -3.09 -6.78 -15.33
C ALA A 113 -3.26 -5.25 -15.49
N VAL A 114 -2.66 -4.47 -14.60
CA VAL A 114 -2.68 -3.00 -14.67
C VAL A 114 -1.90 -2.46 -15.87
N LEU A 115 -0.73 -3.03 -16.19
CA LEU A 115 0.03 -2.66 -17.40
C LEU A 115 -0.72 -3.00 -18.68
N LEU A 116 -1.33 -4.18 -18.78
CA LEU A 116 -2.17 -4.53 -19.92
C LEU A 116 -3.37 -3.62 -20.06
N LYS A 117 -3.97 -3.21 -18.94
CA LYS A 117 -5.06 -2.24 -18.92
C LYS A 117 -4.57 -0.88 -19.42
N ALA A 118 -3.42 -0.40 -18.97
CA ALA A 118 -2.80 0.82 -19.47
C ALA A 118 -2.53 0.77 -20.98
N ALA A 119 -2.00 -0.36 -21.47
CA ALA A 119 -1.70 -0.57 -22.89
C ALA A 119 -2.93 -0.54 -23.81
N GLN A 120 -4.15 -0.72 -23.28
CA GLN A 120 -5.38 -0.53 -24.06
C GLN A 120 -5.59 0.94 -24.47
N TYR A 121 -5.07 1.88 -23.67
CA TYR A 121 -5.16 3.32 -23.91
C TYR A 121 -3.89 3.90 -24.52
N ASP A 122 -2.74 3.39 -24.12
CA ASP A 122 -1.44 3.78 -24.67
C ASP A 122 -0.50 2.57 -24.76
N ALA A 123 -0.40 1.99 -25.95
CA ALA A 123 0.43 0.80 -26.18
C ALA A 123 1.93 1.06 -25.97
N ALA A 124 2.41 2.31 -26.11
CA ALA A 124 3.81 2.65 -25.92
C ALA A 124 4.28 2.44 -24.47
N ILE A 125 3.35 2.41 -23.50
CA ILE A 125 3.68 2.22 -22.09
C ILE A 125 4.43 0.92 -21.80
N LEU A 126 4.28 -0.10 -22.66
CA LEU A 126 4.99 -1.37 -22.52
C LEU A 126 6.49 -1.27 -22.82
N GLU A 127 6.92 -0.21 -23.49
CA GLU A 127 8.34 0.08 -23.80
C GLU A 127 8.93 1.10 -22.81
N GLU A 128 8.09 1.77 -22.02
CA GLU A 128 8.49 2.77 -21.06
C GLU A 128 8.95 2.14 -19.73
N PRO A 129 9.95 2.72 -19.03
CA PRO A 129 10.45 2.21 -17.76
C PRO A 129 9.55 2.61 -16.58
N ILE A 130 8.23 2.54 -16.76
CA ILE A 130 7.20 2.88 -15.77
C ILE A 130 6.59 1.60 -15.24
N MET A 131 6.71 1.38 -13.93
CA MET A 131 6.11 0.22 -13.25
C MET A 131 4.96 0.69 -12.36
N PRO A 132 3.83 -0.04 -12.29
CA PRO A 132 2.77 0.25 -11.33
C PRO A 132 3.28 0.09 -9.89
N ASN A 133 2.84 0.97 -8.98
CA ASN A 133 3.18 0.96 -7.55
C ASN A 133 2.46 -0.17 -6.78
N ILE A 134 2.61 -1.41 -7.25
CA ILE A 134 1.99 -2.61 -6.66
C ILE A 134 3.11 -3.47 -6.14
N TYR A 135 3.07 -3.90 -4.89
CA TYR A 135 4.21 -4.60 -4.28
C TYR A 135 3.76 -5.81 -3.48
N SER A 136 4.63 -6.80 -3.37
CA SER A 136 4.48 -7.82 -2.35
C SER A 136 5.02 -7.31 -1.02
N PHE A 137 4.49 -7.84 0.08
CA PHE A 137 4.99 -7.52 1.40
C PHE A 137 6.45 -7.97 1.48
N PRO A 138 7.41 -7.08 1.80
CA PRO A 138 8.81 -7.45 1.76
C PRO A 138 9.11 -8.36 2.96
N GLU A 139 9.29 -9.64 2.68
CA GLU A 139 9.53 -10.65 3.70
C GLU A 139 10.89 -10.45 4.38
N ASP A 140 11.86 -9.90 3.64
CA ASP A 140 13.21 -9.60 4.11
C ASP A 140 13.23 -8.43 5.13
N THR A 141 12.26 -7.52 5.07
CA THR A 141 12.18 -6.33 5.94
C THR A 141 11.55 -6.64 7.31
N LEU A 142 10.78 -7.74 7.41
CA LEU A 142 10.41 -8.34 8.71
C LEU A 142 11.49 -9.32 9.21
N GLY A 143 12.54 -9.47 8.43
CA GLY A 143 13.66 -10.36 8.61
C GLY A 143 14.66 -9.87 9.66
N ASN A 144 14.30 -9.68 10.93
CA ASN A 144 15.37 -9.55 11.93
C ASN A 144 16.19 -10.86 12.06
N TRP A 145 17.33 -10.81 12.75
CA TRP A 145 18.16 -12.01 12.96
C TRP A 145 17.35 -13.16 13.57
N PHE A 146 16.31 -12.85 14.35
CA PHE A 146 15.46 -13.84 14.98
C PHE A 146 14.63 -14.61 13.94
N THR A 147 13.99 -13.93 12.98
CA THR A 147 13.25 -14.61 11.91
C THR A 147 14.19 -15.35 10.95
N HIS A 148 15.38 -14.82 10.65
CA HIS A 148 16.34 -15.50 9.79
C HIS A 148 16.94 -16.80 10.38
N ILE A 149 17.16 -16.84 11.70
CA ILE A 149 17.79 -17.99 12.38
C ILE A 149 16.73 -18.97 12.89
N TYR A 150 15.60 -18.47 13.37
CA TYR A 150 14.61 -19.27 14.09
C TYR A 150 13.26 -19.40 13.40
N TYR A 151 13.01 -18.73 12.27
CA TYR A 151 11.80 -18.91 11.48
C TYR A 151 12.07 -19.53 10.11
N SER A 152 11.19 -20.45 9.71
CA SER A 152 11.16 -21.02 8.37
C SER A 152 9.70 -21.20 7.95
N LYS A 153 9.32 -20.60 6.80
CA LYS A 153 8.02 -20.84 6.15
C LYS A 153 7.77 -22.35 5.94
N GLY A 154 8.82 -23.12 5.70
CA GLY A 154 8.74 -24.58 5.48
C GLY A 154 8.37 -25.40 6.72
N GLN A 155 8.55 -24.86 7.93
CA GLN A 155 8.16 -25.54 9.18
C GLN A 155 6.81 -25.07 9.72
N SER A 156 6.39 -23.87 9.33
CA SER A 156 5.18 -23.25 9.87
C SER A 156 3.95 -23.87 9.21
N ASN A 157 3.14 -24.60 9.98
CA ASN A 157 1.88 -25.16 9.49
C ASN A 157 0.75 -24.13 9.63
N TRP A 158 0.79 -23.15 8.72
CA TRP A 158 -0.23 -22.11 8.62
C TRP A 158 -1.61 -22.67 8.26
N TYR A 159 -1.68 -23.81 7.56
CA TYR A 159 -2.93 -24.48 7.21
C TYR A 159 -3.73 -24.93 8.43
N ASN A 160 -3.03 -25.36 9.49
CA ASN A 160 -3.64 -25.76 10.76
C ASN A 160 -3.67 -24.63 11.80
N LEU A 161 -3.34 -23.39 11.42
CA LEU A 161 -3.25 -22.22 12.33
C LEU A 161 -2.33 -22.46 13.54
N LEU A 162 -1.32 -23.32 13.38
CA LEU A 162 -0.40 -23.69 14.47
C LEU A 162 0.67 -22.63 14.73
N GLY A 163 0.65 -21.48 14.04
CA GLY A 163 1.61 -20.40 14.23
C GLY A 163 3.02 -20.71 13.72
N MET A 164 3.97 -19.86 14.10
CA MET A 164 5.38 -19.97 13.71
C MET A 164 6.06 -21.10 14.50
N GLN A 165 6.81 -21.97 13.82
CA GLN A 165 7.61 -23.02 14.46
C GLN A 165 9.10 -22.66 14.47
N LEU A 166 9.78 -23.00 15.57
CA LEU A 166 11.20 -22.78 15.72
C LEU A 166 12.04 -23.63 14.77
N ALA A 167 12.80 -22.98 13.89
CA ALA A 167 13.75 -23.63 12.98
C ALA A 167 14.93 -24.28 13.72
N GLU A 168 15.39 -23.64 14.80
CA GLU A 168 16.50 -24.06 15.66
C GLU A 168 16.13 -23.87 17.15
N PRO A 169 16.74 -24.62 18.08
CA PRO A 169 16.43 -24.48 19.50
C PRO A 169 16.91 -23.13 20.07
N ILE A 170 16.13 -22.55 20.97
CA ILE A 170 16.44 -21.28 21.64
C ILE A 170 16.65 -21.53 23.12
N THR A 171 17.68 -20.92 23.71
CA THR A 171 17.87 -20.90 25.17
C THR A 171 17.94 -19.47 25.66
N ILE A 172 17.09 -19.16 26.64
CA ILE A 172 17.00 -17.83 27.25
C ILE A 172 17.49 -17.95 28.68
N GLU A 173 18.40 -17.07 29.06
CA GLU A 173 18.94 -16.99 30.41
C GLU A 173 18.77 -15.56 30.92
N TRP A 174 18.15 -15.39 32.09
CA TRP A 174 18.04 -14.08 32.72
C TRP A 174 18.25 -14.19 34.23
N SER A 175 18.46 -13.05 34.89
CA SER A 175 18.66 -13.01 36.33
C SER A 175 17.83 -11.92 36.98
N ASP A 176 17.13 -12.28 38.05
CA ASP A 176 16.32 -11.36 38.85
C ASP A 176 17.00 -11.12 40.20
N THR A 177 17.19 -9.86 40.59
CA THR A 177 17.73 -9.52 41.91
C THR A 177 16.64 -8.95 42.80
N LYS A 178 16.33 -9.64 43.90
CA LYS A 178 15.34 -9.19 44.90
C LYS A 178 15.93 -9.32 46.30
N LYS A 179 15.93 -8.22 47.07
CA LYS A 179 16.45 -8.17 48.47
C LYS A 179 17.87 -8.76 48.62
N ASN A 180 18.84 -8.30 47.82
CA ASN A 180 20.24 -8.78 47.81
C ASN A 180 20.44 -10.28 47.53
N LYS A 181 19.44 -10.94 46.94
CA LYS A 181 19.58 -12.30 46.40
C LYS A 181 19.29 -12.28 44.91
N THR A 182 20.25 -12.74 44.13
CA THR A 182 20.12 -12.92 42.68
C THR A 182 19.67 -14.35 42.41
N LYS A 183 18.67 -14.51 41.55
CA LYS A 183 18.18 -15.80 41.08
C LYS A 183 18.32 -15.85 39.56
N THR A 184 19.02 -16.87 39.07
CA THR A 184 19.18 -17.11 37.63
C THR A 184 18.09 -18.06 37.14
N HIS A 185 17.54 -17.75 35.98
CA HIS A 185 16.52 -18.49 35.28
C HIS A 185 17.06 -18.92 33.92
N LYS A 186 16.70 -20.13 33.49
CA LYS A 186 17.08 -20.70 32.18
C LYS A 186 15.92 -21.49 31.60
N ILE A 187 15.50 -21.16 30.39
CA ILE A 187 14.46 -21.87 29.64
C ILE A 187 15.02 -22.23 28.27
N THR A 188 14.74 -23.45 27.80
CA THR A 188 15.13 -23.91 26.48
C THR A 188 13.90 -24.39 25.71
N TYR A 189 13.68 -23.82 24.52
CA TYR A 189 12.68 -24.23 23.54
C TYR A 189 13.34 -25.05 22.45
N LYS A 190 12.67 -26.12 22.00
CA LYS A 190 13.20 -27.06 21.02
C LYS A 190 12.81 -26.65 19.61
N LYS A 191 13.59 -27.13 18.64
CA LYS A 191 13.22 -27.11 17.23
C LYS A 191 11.83 -27.71 17.02
N GLY A 192 10.97 -27.02 16.29
CA GLY A 192 9.58 -27.39 16.02
C GLY A 192 8.57 -26.95 17.10
N ASP A 193 9.01 -26.40 18.23
CA ASP A 193 8.08 -25.81 19.19
C ASP A 193 7.38 -24.61 18.56
N VAL A 194 6.08 -24.48 18.83
CA VAL A 194 5.25 -23.38 18.35
C VAL A 194 5.51 -22.14 19.21
N LEU A 195 5.91 -21.05 18.58
CA LEU A 195 5.97 -19.73 19.18
C LEU A 195 4.56 -19.18 19.37
N ASN A 196 4.08 -19.22 20.61
CA ASN A 196 2.85 -18.55 21.00
C ASN A 196 3.16 -17.18 21.64
N GLU A 197 2.13 -16.36 21.84
CA GLU A 197 2.27 -15.00 22.42
C GLU A 197 3.05 -15.00 23.74
N ALA A 198 2.79 -15.95 24.64
CA ALA A 198 3.48 -16.01 25.93
C ALA A 198 4.99 -16.31 25.80
N ILE A 199 5.38 -17.10 24.80
CA ILE A 199 6.78 -17.38 24.49
C ILE A 199 7.42 -16.14 23.86
N LEU A 200 6.73 -15.51 22.90
CA LEU A 200 7.19 -14.28 22.24
C LEU A 200 7.42 -13.15 23.25
N ASP A 201 6.45 -12.91 24.15
CA ASP A 201 6.55 -11.92 25.24
C ASP A 201 7.76 -12.20 26.14
N LEU A 202 7.99 -13.46 26.50
CA LEU A 202 9.10 -13.83 27.38
C LEU A 202 10.46 -13.69 26.70
N ILE A 203 10.56 -14.01 25.41
CA ILE A 203 11.79 -13.76 24.64
C ILE A 203 11.98 -12.24 24.49
N GLN A 204 10.94 -11.48 24.16
CA GLN A 204 11.02 -10.02 23.98
C GLN A 204 11.43 -9.30 25.26
N LEU A 205 10.94 -9.76 26.42
CA LEU A 205 11.24 -9.17 27.73
C LEU A 205 12.69 -9.39 28.19
N HIS A 206 13.33 -10.47 27.71
CA HIS A 206 14.64 -10.91 28.19
C HIS A 206 15.69 -11.04 27.08
N SER A 207 15.37 -10.58 25.88
CA SER A 207 16.31 -10.42 24.77
C SER A 207 16.95 -9.03 24.85
N ASP A 208 18.26 -8.96 24.59
CA ASP A 208 18.98 -7.69 24.52
C ASP A 208 18.59 -6.86 23.28
N GLU A 209 17.98 -7.50 22.27
CA GLU A 209 17.48 -6.89 21.03
C GLU A 209 15.98 -7.18 20.81
N ALA A 210 15.25 -6.25 20.21
CA ALA A 210 13.82 -6.41 19.95
C ALA A 210 13.55 -7.44 18.83
N ILE A 211 12.63 -8.37 19.07
CA ILE A 211 12.19 -9.42 18.13
C ILE A 211 11.09 -8.91 17.19
N ALA A 212 10.41 -7.84 17.57
CA ALA A 212 9.64 -7.03 16.65
C ALA A 212 10.46 -5.77 16.35
N VAL A 213 11.03 -5.70 15.15
CA VAL A 213 11.64 -4.46 14.67
C VAL A 213 10.49 -3.54 14.27
N ASP A 214 10.51 -2.31 14.76
CA ASP A 214 9.62 -1.27 14.28
C ASP A 214 10.04 -0.89 12.85
N SER A 215 9.51 -1.60 11.86
CA SER A 215 9.78 -1.36 10.43
C SER A 215 8.96 -0.20 9.87
N SER A 216 8.33 0.64 10.70
CA SER A 216 7.57 1.80 10.21
C SER A 216 8.42 2.74 9.36
N GLN A 217 9.69 2.95 9.74
CA GLN A 217 10.66 3.74 8.95
C GLN A 217 11.08 3.05 7.64
N GLU A 218 11.19 1.73 7.62
CA GLU A 218 11.52 0.96 6.41
C GLU A 218 10.34 0.90 5.44
N LEU A 219 9.11 0.87 5.96
CA LEU A 219 7.89 1.03 5.17
C LEU A 219 7.77 2.44 4.60
N GLU A 220 8.15 3.48 5.35
CA GLU A 220 8.23 4.84 4.81
C GLU A 220 9.24 4.94 3.65
N LEU A 221 10.38 4.23 3.71
CA LEU A 221 11.33 4.14 2.59
C LEU A 221 10.78 3.34 1.41
N PHE A 222 10.04 2.27 1.66
CA PHE A 222 9.37 1.45 0.64
C PHE A 222 8.36 2.26 -0.19
N TRP A 223 7.66 3.22 0.42
CA TRP A 223 6.75 4.13 -0.27
C TRP A 223 7.40 5.45 -0.71
N GLY A 224 8.56 5.80 -0.16
CA GLY A 224 9.10 7.16 -0.14
C GLY A 224 10.30 7.44 -1.06
N ASP A 225 11.10 6.44 -1.42
CA ASP A 225 12.28 6.68 -2.26
C ASP A 225 12.07 6.30 -3.72
N LYS A 226 12.24 7.31 -4.60
CA LYS A 226 12.26 7.17 -6.06
C LYS A 226 13.51 6.44 -6.59
N GLU A 227 14.39 5.96 -5.71
CA GLU A 227 15.56 5.16 -6.07
C GLU A 227 15.18 3.68 -6.22
N LYS A 228 14.78 3.36 -7.44
CA LYS A 228 14.65 2.04 -8.07
C LYS A 228 15.44 0.89 -7.40
N PRO A 229 14.79 -0.04 -6.68
CA PRO A 229 15.44 -1.25 -6.15
C PRO A 229 15.38 -2.44 -7.14
N TRP A 230 15.29 -2.20 -8.45
CA TRP A 230 14.96 -3.23 -9.45
C TRP A 230 16.14 -4.13 -9.87
N ASP A 231 16.97 -4.58 -8.92
CA ASP A 231 17.93 -5.67 -9.13
C ASP A 231 17.43 -6.95 -8.45
N TYR A 232 16.37 -7.54 -9.01
CA TYR A 232 16.04 -8.95 -8.78
C TYR A 232 15.75 -9.61 -10.14
N CYS A 233 16.80 -10.18 -10.72
CA CYS A 233 16.71 -11.20 -11.77
C CYS A 233 16.38 -12.56 -11.16
#